data_AF-A0A9W8UTV3-F1
#
_entry.id   AF-A0A9W8UTV3-F1
#
_cell.length_a   1.000
_cell.length_b   1.000
_cell.length_c   1.000
_cell.angle_alpha   90.00
_cell.angle_beta   90.00
_cell.angle_gamma   90.00
#
_symmetry.space_group_name_H-M   'P 1'
#
loop_
_entity.id
_entity.type
_entity.pdbx_description
1 polymer ?
#
loop_
_entity_poly.entity_id
_entity_poly.type
_entity_poly.pdbx_seq_one_letter_code
_entity_poly.pdbx_strand_id
1 'polypeptide(L)'
;MLSLLTFLTVSVTCLVRADKQPSSFVWNNFENNVGWPDGVTFLTGLMTPAVMFLGLDGAMHLAEECFSPERTVPQALISTSVMGSVTGVGFSIAMCYGITDLNELVDTT
;
A
#
# COMPACT_ATOMS: atom_id res chain seq x y z
N MET A 1 8.00 15.49 -5.64
CA MET A 1 9.29 14.87 -6.03
C MET A 1 9.95 14.12 -4.88
N LEU A 2 10.07 14.71 -3.67
CA LEU A 2 10.67 14.04 -2.51
C LEU A 2 9.99 12.70 -2.16
N SER A 3 8.65 12.67 -2.18
CA SER A 3 7.86 11.45 -1.87
C SER A 3 8.05 10.30 -2.87
N LEU A 4 8.26 10.60 -4.16
CA LEU A 4 8.56 9.59 -5.19
C LEU A 4 9.98 9.03 -5.01
N LEU A 5 10.95 9.89 -4.68
CA LEU A 5 12.33 9.49 -4.44
C LEU A 5 12.46 8.65 -3.16
N THR A 6 11.81 9.05 -2.06
CA THR A 6 11.82 8.26 -0.83
C THR A 6 11.09 6.93 -1.02
N PHE A 7 9.95 6.91 -1.72
CA PHE A 7 9.25 5.66 -2.05
C PHE A 7 10.13 4.69 -2.84
N LEU A 8 10.80 5.16 -3.90
CA LEU A 8 11.70 4.34 -4.70
C LEU A 8 12.91 3.85 -3.89
N THR A 9 13.49 4.74 -3.08
CA THR A 9 14.67 4.40 -2.25
C THR A 9 14.31 3.33 -1.21
N VAL A 10 13.19 3.48 -0.52
CA VAL A 10 12.72 2.50 0.48
C VAL A 10 12.37 1.17 -0.18
N SER A 11 11.62 1.20 -1.28
CA SER A 11 11.23 -0.01 -2.02
C SER A 11 12.44 -0.80 -2.51
N VAL A 12 13.41 -0.12 -3.13
CA VAL A 12 14.64 -0.75 -3.64
C VAL A 12 15.52 -1.25 -2.49
N THR A 13 15.69 -0.46 -1.43
CA THR A 13 16.52 -0.87 -0.28
C THR A 13 15.94 -2.10 0.40
N CYS A 14 14.62 -2.16 0.57
CA CYS A 14 13.95 -3.31 1.15
C CYS A 14 14.13 -4.56 0.28
N LEU A 15 13.95 -4.44 -1.04
CA LEU A 15 14.08 -5.57 -1.98
C LEU A 15 15.51 -6.09 -2.11
N VAL A 16 16.52 -5.23 -1.93
CA VAL A 16 17.94 -5.59 -2.00
C VAL A 16 18.43 -6.21 -0.69
N ARG A 17 17.89 -5.80 0.45
CA ARG A 17 18.35 -6.24 1.77
C ARG A 17 17.65 -7.49 2.28
N ALA A 18 16.47 -7.80 1.78
CA ALA A 18 15.70 -8.94 2.25
C ALA A 18 16.12 -10.26 1.60
N ASP A 19 16.26 -11.29 2.42
CA ASP A 19 16.27 -12.68 1.93
C ASP A 19 14.88 -13.04 1.41
N LYS A 20 14.83 -13.68 0.23
CA LYS A 20 13.58 -13.80 -0.53
C LYS A 20 12.86 -15.10 -0.22
N GLN A 21 11.59 -15.01 0.17
CA GLN A 21 10.70 -16.18 0.31
C GLN A 21 10.31 -16.79 -1.05
N PRO A 22 10.05 -18.10 -1.11
CA PRO A 22 9.56 -18.75 -2.32
C PRO A 22 8.17 -18.23 -2.69
N SER A 23 7.92 -18.05 -3.99
CA SER A 23 6.64 -17.55 -4.50
C SER A 23 5.44 -18.40 -4.06
N SER A 24 5.63 -19.71 -3.85
CA SER A 24 4.58 -20.59 -3.34
C SER A 24 4.11 -20.18 -1.95
N PHE A 25 4.98 -19.65 -1.10
CA PHE A 25 4.61 -19.17 0.23
C PHE A 25 3.80 -17.87 0.11
N VAL A 26 4.32 -16.88 -0.62
CA VAL A 26 3.68 -15.56 -0.78
C VAL A 26 2.25 -15.61 -1.34
N TRP A 27 1.97 -16.52 -2.27
CA TRP A 27 0.67 -16.58 -2.95
C TRP A 27 -0.29 -17.65 -2.41
N ASN A 28 0.21 -18.62 -1.65
CA ASN A 28 -0.58 -19.78 -1.22
C ASN A 28 -0.71 -19.92 0.30
N ASN A 29 0.05 -19.16 1.07
CA ASN A 29 -0.02 -19.16 2.52
C ASN A 29 -0.67 -17.87 3.02
N PHE A 30 -1.72 -18.02 3.83
CA PHE A 30 -2.41 -16.94 4.51
C PHE A 30 -2.49 -17.29 5.99
N GLU A 31 -1.62 -16.68 6.80
CA GLU A 31 -1.61 -16.85 8.26
C GLU A 31 -2.61 -15.90 8.90
N ASN A 32 -3.51 -16.45 9.73
CA ASN A 32 -4.54 -15.69 10.42
C ASN A 32 -4.40 -15.88 11.94
N ASN A 33 -3.76 -14.92 12.60
CA ASN A 33 -3.49 -14.97 14.04
C ASN A 33 -4.63 -14.37 14.89
N VAL A 34 -5.73 -13.91 14.28
CA VAL A 34 -6.79 -13.15 14.95
C VAL A 34 -7.99 -14.04 15.34
N GLY A 35 -8.07 -15.25 14.80
CA GLY A 35 -9.14 -16.23 15.08
C GLY A 35 -10.48 -15.91 14.42
N TRP A 36 -10.54 -14.90 13.55
CA TRP A 36 -11.72 -14.57 12.73
C TRP A 36 -11.70 -15.35 11.41
N PRO A 37 -12.82 -15.46 10.67
CA PRO A 37 -12.79 -16.04 9.32
C PRO A 37 -11.84 -15.27 8.40
N ASP A 38 -11.10 -15.97 7.54
CA ASP A 38 -10.03 -15.38 6.72
C ASP A 38 -10.49 -14.19 5.88
N GLY A 39 -11.71 -14.23 5.35
CA GLY A 39 -12.29 -13.11 4.61
C GLY A 39 -12.47 -11.85 5.46
N VAL A 40 -12.82 -12.00 6.74
CA VAL A 40 -12.96 -10.87 7.66
C VAL A 40 -11.58 -10.31 8.02
N THR A 41 -10.61 -11.18 8.32
CA THR A 41 -9.21 -10.77 8.59
C THR A 41 -8.62 -10.01 7.40
N PHE A 42 -8.84 -10.51 6.18
CA PHE A 42 -8.43 -9.83 4.96
C PHE A 42 -9.08 -8.44 4.81
N LEU A 43 -10.40 -8.33 4.98
CA LEU A 43 -11.11 -7.05 4.91
C LEU A 43 -10.65 -6.06 5.98
N THR A 44 -10.34 -6.53 7.20
CA THR A 44 -9.79 -5.67 8.25
C THR A 44 -8.39 -5.17 7.91
N GLY A 45 -7.55 -6.00 7.28
CA GLY A 45 -6.24 -5.58 6.77
C GLY A 45 -6.33 -4.48 5.71
N LEU A 46 -7.43 -4.45 4.93
CA LEU A 46 -7.70 -3.42 3.93
C LEU A 46 -8.20 -2.08 4.52
N MET A 47 -8.52 -2.01 5.82
CA MET A 47 -8.94 -0.72 6.42
C MET A 47 -7.81 0.32 6.44
N THR A 48 -6.58 -0.10 6.69
CA THR A 48 -5.41 0.79 6.75
C THR A 48 -5.16 1.53 5.43
N PRO A 49 -5.15 0.87 4.25
CA PRO A 49 -5.07 1.59 2.98
C PRO A 49 -6.35 2.39 2.68
N ALA A 50 -7.52 1.96 3.15
CA ALA A 50 -8.78 2.70 2.91
C ALA A 50 -8.78 4.10 3.56
N VAL A 51 -8.23 4.25 4.77
CA VAL A 51 -8.16 5.56 5.44
C VAL A 51 -7.24 6.56 4.73
N MET A 52 -6.29 6.09 3.91
CA MET A 52 -5.40 6.97 3.16
C MET A 52 -6.13 7.77 2.07
N PHE A 53 -7.28 7.29 1.60
CA PHE A 53 -8.09 7.98 0.59
C PHE A 53 -8.96 9.11 1.18
N LEU A 54 -9.08 9.21 2.52
CA LEU A 54 -9.86 10.27 3.18
C LEU A 54 -9.30 11.67 2.92
N GLY A 55 -7.98 11.78 2.65
CA GLY A 55 -7.34 13.06 2.36
C GLY A 55 -7.70 13.67 0.99
N LEU A 56 -8.37 12.93 0.12
CA LEU A 56 -8.77 13.41 -1.21
C LEU A 56 -9.85 14.49 -1.16
N ASP A 57 -10.68 14.51 -0.11
CA ASP A 57 -11.74 15.51 0.08
C ASP A 57 -11.15 16.93 0.25
N GLY A 58 -10.04 17.06 0.97
CA GLY A 58 -9.33 18.34 1.10
C GLY A 58 -8.80 18.87 -0.23
N ALA A 59 -8.41 17.99 -1.15
CA ALA A 59 -8.00 18.37 -2.50
C ALA A 59 -9.19 18.85 -3.35
N MET A 60 -10.40 18.35 -3.09
CA MET A 60 -11.62 18.82 -3.74
C MET A 60 -12.03 20.22 -3.25
N HIS A 61 -11.81 20.55 -1.98
CA HIS A 61 -12.05 21.94 -1.51
C HIS A 61 -11.10 22.96 -2.15
N LEU A 62 -9.85 22.58 -2.42
CA LEU A 62 -8.87 23.40 -3.15
C LEU A 62 -9.11 23.42 -4.68
N ALA A 63 -10.04 22.62 -5.19
CA ALA A 63 -10.34 22.53 -6.61
C ALA A 63 -11.00 23.81 -7.16
N GLU A 64 -11.62 24.64 -6.32
CA GLU A 64 -12.26 25.89 -6.73
C GLU A 64 -11.28 26.93 -7.28
N GLU A 65 -9.98 26.82 -6.94
CA GLU A 65 -8.93 27.71 -7.44
C GLU A 65 -8.24 27.18 -8.72
N CYS A 66 -8.64 26.02 -9.23
CA CYS A 66 -8.02 25.41 -10.40
C CYS A 66 -8.55 25.97 -11.73
N PHE A 67 -7.65 26.11 -12.71
CA PHE A 67 -8.02 26.48 -14.08
C PHE A 67 -8.79 25.31 -14.74
N SER A 68 -10.05 25.54 -15.13
CA SER A 68 -10.96 24.53 -15.73
C SER A 68 -11.20 23.29 -14.83
N PRO A 69 -11.86 23.46 -13.66
CA PRO A 69 -12.00 22.41 -12.65
C PRO A 69 -12.83 21.20 -13.13
N GLU A 70 -13.80 21.42 -14.03
CA GLU A 70 -14.73 20.39 -14.52
C GLU A 70 -14.04 19.20 -15.21
N ARG A 71 -12.82 19.39 -15.75
CA ARG A 71 -12.04 18.33 -16.40
C ARG A 71 -10.77 17.97 -15.64
N THR A 72 -10.06 18.98 -15.13
CA THR A 72 -8.75 18.78 -14.50
C THR A 72 -8.85 18.04 -13.18
N VAL A 73 -9.86 18.34 -12.36
CA VAL A 73 -10.06 17.77 -11.02
C VAL A 73 -10.37 16.27 -11.07
N PRO A 74 -11.36 15.79 -11.86
CA PRO A 74 -11.64 14.36 -11.93
C PRO A 74 -10.46 13.57 -12.53
N GLN A 75 -9.77 14.12 -13.53
CA GLN A 75 -8.59 13.47 -14.10
C GLN A 75 -7.43 13.38 -13.10
N ALA A 76 -7.18 14.45 -12.35
CA ALA A 76 -6.15 14.47 -11.32
C ALA A 76 -6.46 13.43 -10.22
N LEU A 77 -7.69 13.41 -9.70
CA LEU A 77 -8.13 12.46 -8.66
C LEU A 77 -7.99 11.00 -9.08
N ILE A 78 -8.42 10.66 -10.31
CA ILE A 78 -8.30 9.29 -10.80
C ILE A 78 -6.82 8.93 -10.99
N SER A 79 -6.02 9.83 -11.55
CA SER A 79 -4.59 9.58 -11.79
C SER A 79 -3.80 9.37 -10.50
N THR A 80 -4.08 10.16 -9.45
CA THR A 80 -3.40 10.04 -8.15
C THR A 80 -3.85 8.80 -7.40
N SER A 81 -5.14 8.48 -7.44
CA SER A 81 -5.70 7.26 -6.83
C SER A 81 -5.08 6.00 -7.45
N VAL A 82 -5.08 5.90 -8.78
CA VAL A 82 -4.50 4.74 -9.49
C VAL A 82 -3.00 4.62 -9.22
N MET A 83 -2.26 5.72 -9.27
CA MET A 83 -0.82 5.71 -9.00
C MET A 83 -0.52 5.27 -7.56
N GLY A 84 -1.31 5.73 -6.58
CA GLY A 84 -1.20 5.33 -5.18
C GLY A 84 -1.51 3.84 -4.97
N SER A 85 -2.57 3.32 -5.60
CA SER A 85 -2.91 1.90 -5.52
C SER A 85 -1.85 0.99 -6.13
N VAL A 86 -1.31 1.33 -7.30
CA VAL A 86 -0.28 0.50 -7.97
C VAL A 86 1.02 0.49 -7.16
N THR A 87 1.45 1.65 -6.67
CA THR A 87 2.67 1.76 -5.87
C THR A 87 2.54 1.06 -4.52
N GLY A 88 1.39 1.21 -3.85
CA GLY A 88 1.07 0.52 -2.61
C GLY A 88 1.03 -1.00 -2.76
N VAL A 89 0.30 -1.52 -3.75
CA VAL A 89 0.23 -2.97 -3.99
C VAL A 89 1.59 -3.55 -4.36
N GLY A 90 2.36 -2.86 -5.22
CA GLY A 90 3.70 -3.30 -5.60
C GLY A 90 4.66 -3.36 -4.41
N PHE A 91 4.61 -2.38 -3.51
CA PHE A 91 5.41 -2.36 -2.29
C PHE A 91 4.98 -3.46 -1.31
N SER A 92 3.68 -3.66 -1.10
CA SER A 92 3.18 -4.74 -0.24
C SER A 92 3.63 -6.12 -0.73
N ILE A 93 3.58 -6.38 -2.04
CA ILE A 93 4.09 -7.63 -2.62
C ILE A 93 5.59 -7.76 -2.37
N ALA A 94 6.38 -6.70 -2.59
CA ALA A 94 7.81 -6.70 -2.32
C ALA A 94 8.12 -7.02 -0.85
N MET A 95 7.35 -6.46 0.09
CA MET A 95 7.45 -6.78 1.51
C MET A 95 7.13 -8.24 1.80
N CYS A 96 6.06 -8.80 1.23
CA CYS A 96 5.73 -10.22 1.41
C CYS A 96 6.86 -11.16 0.95
N TYR A 97 7.58 -10.80 -0.12
CA TYR A 97 8.75 -11.56 -0.55
C TYR A 97 9.95 -11.40 0.40
N GLY A 98 10.07 -10.28 1.09
CA GLY A 98 11.19 -9.98 1.98
C GLY A 98 11.02 -10.43 3.43
N ILE A 99 9.82 -10.86 3.82
CA ILE A 99 9.55 -11.36 5.17
C ILE A 99 9.82 -12.86 5.21
N THR A 100 10.95 -13.26 5.77
CA THR A 100 11.37 -14.67 5.89
C THR A 100 10.85 -15.38 7.12
N ASP A 101 10.65 -14.67 8.24
CA ASP A 101 10.10 -15.24 9.46
C ASP A 101 9.09 -14.26 10.10
N LEU A 102 7.81 -14.57 9.98
CA LEU A 102 6.74 -13.74 10.55
C LEU A 102 6.72 -13.81 12.09
N ASN A 103 7.14 -14.93 12.69
CA ASN A 103 7.11 -15.09 14.15
C ASN A 103 8.20 -14.25 14.80
N GLU A 104 9.39 -14.20 14.20
CA GLU A 104 10.48 -13.33 14.67
C GLU A 104 10.05 -11.85 14.67
N LEU A 105 9.27 -11.41 13.67
CA LEU A 105 8.79 -10.03 13.58
C LEU A 105 7.69 -9.69 14.59
N VAL A 106 6.84 -10.67 14.96
CA VAL A 106 5.76 -10.47 15.93
C VAL A 106 6.26 -10.57 17.37
N ASP A 107 7.27 -11.41 17.61
CA ASP A 107 7.84 -11.63 18.94
C ASP A 107 8.96 -10.64 19.30
N THR A 108 9.51 -9.92 18.32
CA THR A 108 10.50 -8.85 18.57
C THR A 108 9.80 -7.63 19.20
N THR A 109 9.93 -7.53 20.53
CA THR A 109 9.52 -6.38 21.35
C THR A 109 10.32 -5.12 21.04
#